data_AF-A0A1Y4MYF6-F1
#
_entry.id   AF-A0A1Y4MYF6-F1
#
_cell.length_a   1.000
_cell.length_b   1.000
_cell.length_c   1.000
_cell.angle_alpha   90.00
_cell.angle_beta   90.00
_cell.angle_gamma   90.00
#
_symmetry.space_group_name_H-M   'P 1'
#
loop_
_entity.id
_entity.type
_entity.pdbx_description
1 polymer ?
#
loop_
_entity_poly.entity_id
_entity_poly.type
_entity_poly.pdbx_seq_one_letter_code
_entity_poly.pdbx_strand_id
1 'polypeptide(L)'
;MSQSISALPVRAKVKDTSTTYYGVPIIWEIGDKNHAGYPANSVTLVAANILKLACFDAMESGNSDSNRRRYGNNRYSLSNLRQWLNKAGSPWYQAQHGADAAPTNANVWSNYNEYDDEAGFLTGFSAQMLAAILNTTLTVAKASVDGGGSETVTDKVFLLSKAEVGLGAENGVSEGSTLAMFSDNTSRQCRPTAQAVSNSEYTSSSLSASQPWWYYLRSPYASISNNVRYVNSDGTLHSNIAYNGDYGVRPALNLSSSILVSDSPDSDGAYTIVWNQAPTTPPSITVPDEVRSGKTAEISWAASVDPEGGAITYELERSINSGAWSNIYTGSATSYDDTGVGTSANTVQWRVRAKDVNGAYSGYTSSTVKTVVHNVDPTISGTDTDLGTVTTPPSMAYTVNDQDTEDELTVVESLDGNEIRTIEDAVRNQTYTFALTEAQFAALSNGQHTMQVKVTDTLGNSATRTTTFTRSVTGIEYIVGPIETDAAAEKILVSLQYYAAAEDVVVSVCNNAFDDNPTWELATIGLKRIFSNATKTAEKWGVGVKVQISKSTGYDTISSRPVSGSYV
;
A
#
# COMPACT_ATOMS: atom_id res chain seq x y z
N MET A 1 -6.81 22.12 7.94
CA MET A 1 -7.17 21.62 6.60
C MET A 1 -6.70 22.67 5.59
N SER A 2 -6.46 22.25 4.36
CA SER A 2 -5.95 23.11 3.27
C SER A 2 -6.77 22.85 2.02
N GLN A 3 -6.88 23.85 1.16
CA GLN A 3 -7.59 23.77 -0.12
C GLN A 3 -6.65 24.10 -1.28
N SER A 4 -7.03 23.75 -2.51
CA SER A 4 -6.27 24.13 -3.69
C SER A 4 -6.36 25.64 -3.95
N ILE A 5 -5.27 26.25 -4.42
CA ILE A 5 -5.24 27.67 -4.78
C ILE A 5 -6.24 28.01 -5.88
N SER A 6 -6.57 27.04 -6.75
CA SER A 6 -7.57 27.17 -7.80
C SER A 6 -9.01 27.25 -7.30
N ALA A 7 -9.29 26.78 -6.09
CA ALA A 7 -10.60 26.89 -5.45
C ALA A 7 -10.92 28.33 -5.02
N LEU A 8 -9.90 29.13 -4.72
CA LEU A 8 -10.07 30.53 -4.34
C LEU A 8 -10.62 31.38 -5.49
N PRO A 9 -11.47 32.39 -5.22
CA PRO A 9 -11.99 33.27 -6.25
C PRO A 9 -10.90 34.18 -6.84
N VAL A 10 -11.13 34.68 -8.06
CA VAL A 10 -10.32 35.78 -8.63
C VAL A 10 -10.35 36.95 -7.66
N ARG A 11 -9.23 37.67 -7.50
CA ARG A 11 -8.95 38.69 -6.46
C ARG A 11 -8.74 38.18 -5.04
N ALA A 12 -8.84 36.88 -4.76
CA ALA A 12 -8.39 36.36 -3.47
C ALA A 12 -6.88 36.64 -3.30
N LYS A 13 -6.48 37.01 -2.08
CA LYS A 13 -5.09 37.30 -1.77
C LYS A 13 -4.37 36.04 -1.29
N VAL A 14 -3.15 35.84 -1.74
CA VAL A 14 -2.30 34.72 -1.32
C VAL A 14 -0.89 35.21 -1.03
N LYS A 15 -0.20 34.54 -0.10
CA LYS A 15 1.22 34.82 0.20
C LYS A 15 1.97 33.55 0.58
N ASP A 16 3.23 33.51 0.24
CA ASP A 16 4.21 32.67 0.92
C ASP A 16 4.91 33.54 1.96
N THR A 17 4.81 33.18 3.24
CA THR A 17 5.31 34.02 4.35
C THR A 17 6.82 34.24 4.30
N SER A 18 7.55 33.34 3.65
CA SER A 18 9.00 33.40 3.51
C SER A 18 9.45 34.08 2.21
N THR A 19 8.53 34.38 1.28
CA THR A 19 8.83 35.16 0.08
C THR A 19 8.57 36.64 0.38
N THR A 20 9.64 37.41 0.51
CA THR A 20 9.61 38.80 0.98
C THR A 20 10.24 39.76 -0.02
N TYR A 21 9.81 41.01 0.04
CA TYR A 21 10.47 42.13 -0.63
C TYR A 21 10.46 43.34 0.29
N TYR A 22 11.59 44.05 0.41
CA TYR A 22 11.84 45.04 1.47
C TYR A 22 11.47 44.53 2.89
N GLY A 23 11.79 43.26 3.17
CA GLY A 23 11.61 42.65 4.49
C GLY A 23 10.17 42.29 4.88
N VAL A 24 9.19 42.44 3.96
CA VAL A 24 7.79 42.05 4.21
C VAL A 24 7.30 41.03 3.19
N PRO A 25 6.38 40.11 3.57
CA PRO A 25 5.82 39.14 2.63
C PRO A 25 5.16 39.81 1.42
N ILE A 26 5.39 39.27 0.23
CA ILE A 26 4.72 39.73 -0.98
C ILE A 26 3.30 39.16 -1.00
N ILE A 27 2.30 40.06 -1.01
CA ILE A 27 0.90 39.67 -1.19
C ILE A 27 0.57 39.68 -2.69
N TRP A 28 0.07 38.55 -3.16
CA TRP A 28 -0.41 38.36 -4.53
C TRP A 28 -1.94 38.30 -4.55
N GLU A 29 -2.55 38.68 -5.67
CA GLU A 29 -3.96 38.44 -5.99
C GLU A 29 -4.06 37.39 -7.08
N ILE A 30 -5.08 36.52 -6.99
CA ILE A 30 -5.44 35.64 -8.11
C ILE A 30 -5.94 36.51 -9.25
N GLY A 31 -5.14 36.58 -10.31
CA GLY A 31 -5.44 37.34 -11.52
C GLY A 31 -6.34 36.59 -12.49
N ASP A 32 -6.07 35.29 -12.67
CA ASP A 32 -6.85 34.40 -13.52
C ASP A 32 -6.54 32.93 -13.21
N LYS A 33 -7.36 32.01 -13.73
CA LYS A 33 -7.23 30.57 -13.53
C LYS A 33 -7.27 29.86 -14.89
N ASN A 34 -6.23 29.08 -15.16
CA ASN A 34 -6.03 28.40 -16.45
C ASN A 34 -6.08 29.36 -17.65
N HIS A 35 -5.37 30.48 -17.53
CA HIS A 35 -5.36 31.54 -18.55
C HIS A 35 -4.84 31.01 -19.90
N ALA A 36 -5.53 31.37 -20.97
CA ALA A 36 -5.15 30.94 -22.31
C ALA A 36 -3.78 31.53 -22.71
N GLY A 37 -2.87 30.67 -23.16
CA GLY A 37 -1.49 31.07 -23.52
C GLY A 37 -0.49 31.01 -22.37
N TYR A 38 -0.94 30.77 -21.14
CA TYR A 38 -0.07 30.48 -19.99
C TYR A 38 0.05 28.97 -19.76
N PRO A 39 0.95 28.49 -18.88
CA PRO A 39 1.06 27.06 -18.57
C PRO A 39 -0.29 26.44 -18.23
N ALA A 40 -0.58 25.26 -18.77
CA ALA A 40 -1.85 24.57 -18.52
C ALA A 40 -2.01 24.24 -17.02
N ASN A 41 -3.26 24.25 -16.54
CA ASN A 41 -3.59 23.97 -15.14
C ASN A 41 -2.83 24.89 -14.16
N SER A 42 -2.64 26.16 -14.52
CA SER A 42 -1.98 27.15 -13.67
C SER A 42 -2.94 28.18 -13.09
N VAL A 43 -2.50 28.87 -12.04
CA VAL A 43 -3.14 30.06 -11.50
C VAL A 43 -2.16 31.23 -11.64
N THR A 44 -2.63 32.31 -12.26
CA THR A 44 -1.87 33.54 -12.42
C THR A 44 -2.00 34.39 -11.17
N LEU A 45 -0.87 34.73 -10.58
CA LEU A 45 -0.76 35.60 -9.43
C LEU A 45 -0.21 36.95 -9.89
N VAL A 46 -0.87 38.03 -9.49
CA VAL A 46 -0.46 39.42 -9.78
C VAL A 46 -0.20 40.12 -8.46
N ALA A 47 0.91 40.85 -8.32
CA ALA A 47 1.20 41.56 -7.08
C ALA A 47 0.01 42.46 -6.69
N ALA A 48 -0.46 42.32 -5.45
CA ALA A 48 -1.65 43.02 -4.96
C ALA A 48 -1.45 44.55 -4.94
N ASN A 49 -0.20 44.98 -4.76
CA ASN A 49 0.23 46.37 -4.75
C ASN A 49 1.53 46.52 -5.56
N ILE A 50 1.87 47.75 -5.93
CA ILE A 50 3.18 48.07 -6.54
C ILE A 50 4.28 47.84 -5.49
N LEU A 51 5.29 47.04 -5.83
CA LEU A 51 6.30 46.56 -4.88
C LEU A 51 7.52 47.48 -4.76
N LYS A 52 7.84 48.20 -5.84
CA LYS A 52 8.96 49.14 -5.97
C LYS A 52 8.62 50.18 -7.04
N LEU A 53 9.24 51.35 -6.95
CA LEU A 53 9.37 52.28 -8.08
C LEU A 53 10.73 52.06 -8.74
N ALA A 54 10.80 51.91 -10.05
CA ALA A 54 12.03 51.68 -10.79
C ALA A 54 11.84 52.09 -12.25
N CYS A 55 12.93 52.41 -12.95
CA CYS A 55 12.87 52.55 -14.39
C CYS A 55 12.60 51.20 -15.07
N PHE A 56 12.02 51.24 -16.26
CA PHE A 56 11.89 50.06 -17.10
C PHE A 56 13.26 49.65 -17.67
N ASP A 57 14.04 50.64 -18.10
CA ASP A 57 15.34 50.44 -18.72
C ASP A 57 16.19 51.72 -18.68
N ALA A 58 17.49 51.58 -18.48
CA ALA A 58 18.45 52.67 -18.29
C ALA A 58 18.83 53.38 -19.60
N MET A 59 19.42 54.57 -19.50
CA MET A 59 19.96 55.27 -20.66
C MET A 59 21.10 54.49 -21.33
N GLU A 60 20.99 54.28 -22.64
CA GLU A 60 21.96 53.52 -23.42
C GLU A 60 22.89 54.46 -24.22
N SER A 61 23.86 55.11 -23.55
CA SER A 61 24.66 56.20 -24.14
C SER A 61 25.37 55.87 -25.48
N GLY A 62 25.63 54.58 -25.74
CA GLY A 62 26.20 54.06 -26.98
C GLY A 62 25.18 53.73 -28.09
N ASN A 63 23.88 53.89 -27.87
CA ASN A 63 22.85 53.47 -28.82
C ASN A 63 22.80 54.37 -30.07
N SER A 64 22.55 53.77 -31.23
CA SER A 64 22.40 54.45 -32.52
C SER A 64 21.08 55.23 -32.61
N ASP A 65 20.02 54.79 -31.93
CA ASP A 65 18.76 55.50 -31.77
C ASP A 65 18.91 56.66 -30.76
N SER A 66 18.63 57.87 -31.22
CA SER A 66 18.85 59.09 -30.43
C SER A 66 17.97 59.20 -29.19
N ASN A 67 16.79 58.56 -29.20
CA ASN A 67 15.91 58.54 -28.05
C ASN A 67 16.44 57.55 -27.01
N ARG A 68 16.71 56.30 -27.40
CA ARG A 68 17.25 55.27 -26.48
C ARG A 68 18.54 55.72 -25.81
N ARG A 69 19.37 56.46 -26.55
CA ARG A 69 20.59 57.08 -26.02
C ARG A 69 20.38 57.94 -24.77
N ARG A 70 19.25 58.63 -24.69
CA ARG A 70 18.96 59.63 -23.64
C ARG A 70 17.88 59.20 -22.66
N TYR A 71 17.11 58.17 -23.00
CA TYR A 71 15.79 57.93 -22.41
C TYR A 71 15.48 56.45 -22.20
N GLY A 72 16.43 55.56 -22.49
CA GLY A 72 16.30 54.11 -22.32
C GLY A 72 15.48 53.41 -23.39
N ASN A 73 15.45 52.08 -23.32
CA ASN A 73 14.91 51.21 -24.37
C ASN A 73 13.56 50.61 -23.97
N ASN A 74 12.56 50.75 -24.84
CA ASN A 74 11.23 50.22 -24.57
C ASN A 74 11.04 48.74 -24.93
N ARG A 75 12.08 48.04 -25.38
CA ARG A 75 12.00 46.63 -25.77
C ARG A 75 12.16 45.71 -24.56
N TYR A 76 11.03 45.16 -24.09
CA TYR A 76 10.97 44.34 -22.86
C TYR A 76 11.99 43.18 -22.81
N SER A 77 12.22 42.49 -23.93
CA SER A 77 13.16 41.35 -23.99
C SER A 77 14.60 41.72 -23.60
N LEU A 78 14.99 42.98 -23.79
CA LEU A 78 16.31 43.53 -23.48
C LEU A 78 16.33 44.34 -22.19
N SER A 79 15.17 44.66 -21.62
CA SER A 79 15.06 45.62 -20.52
C SER A 79 15.77 45.17 -19.24
N ASN A 80 16.41 46.14 -18.57
CA ASN A 80 17.00 45.93 -17.25
C ASN A 80 15.96 45.38 -16.26
N LEU A 81 14.73 45.90 -16.27
CA LEU A 81 13.69 45.50 -15.33
C LEU A 81 13.28 44.03 -15.49
N ARG A 82 13.17 43.52 -16.73
CA ARG A 82 12.93 42.10 -16.98
C ARG A 82 14.07 41.23 -16.43
N GLN A 83 15.31 41.65 -16.67
CA GLN A 83 16.48 40.91 -16.20
C GLN A 83 16.50 40.84 -14.67
N TRP A 84 16.31 41.96 -13.99
CA TRP A 84 16.25 42.02 -12.53
C TRP A 84 15.12 41.14 -11.94
N LEU A 85 13.91 41.19 -12.53
CA LEU A 85 12.77 40.36 -12.11
C LEU A 85 13.07 38.86 -12.15
N ASN A 86 14.01 38.42 -12.99
CA ASN A 86 14.32 37.00 -13.23
C ASN A 86 15.72 36.58 -12.77
N LYS A 87 16.35 37.35 -11.89
CA LYS A 87 17.67 37.04 -11.30
C LYS A 87 17.61 36.98 -9.78
N ALA A 88 18.52 36.21 -9.21
CA ALA A 88 18.80 36.15 -7.77
C ALA A 88 20.27 36.50 -7.53
N GLY A 89 20.59 36.99 -6.33
CA GLY A 89 21.92 37.43 -5.93
C GLY A 89 22.31 38.81 -6.45
N SER A 90 23.52 39.24 -6.11
CA SER A 90 24.17 40.45 -6.60
C SER A 90 25.62 40.10 -7.02
N PRO A 91 26.11 40.60 -8.17
CA PRO A 91 25.40 41.42 -9.15
C PRO A 91 24.43 40.56 -9.99
N TRP A 92 23.27 41.12 -10.35
CA TRP A 92 22.32 40.47 -11.26
C TRP A 92 22.47 40.95 -12.71
N TYR A 93 22.96 42.18 -12.91
CA TYR A 93 23.02 42.83 -14.21
C TYR A 93 24.06 42.19 -15.12
N GLN A 94 23.68 42.05 -16.39
CA GLN A 94 24.58 41.66 -17.47
C GLN A 94 24.10 42.32 -18.76
N ALA A 95 24.96 43.07 -19.43
CA ALA A 95 24.65 43.73 -20.70
C ALA A 95 24.05 42.75 -21.73
N GLN A 96 22.87 43.06 -22.25
CA GLN A 96 22.13 42.27 -23.25
C GLN A 96 22.55 42.60 -24.70
N HIS A 97 23.19 43.75 -24.91
CA HIS A 97 23.77 44.16 -26.18
C HIS A 97 24.87 45.22 -25.97
N GLY A 98 25.58 45.59 -27.04
CA GLY A 98 26.78 46.45 -26.95
C GLY A 98 26.55 47.91 -26.55
N ALA A 99 25.30 48.35 -26.39
CA ALA A 99 24.95 49.70 -25.92
C ALA A 99 24.20 49.68 -24.58
N ASP A 100 23.87 48.48 -24.07
CA ASP A 100 23.12 48.29 -22.84
C ASP A 100 23.93 48.82 -21.64
N ALA A 101 23.21 49.38 -20.68
CA ALA A 101 23.79 50.01 -19.50
C ALA A 101 23.04 49.56 -18.25
N ALA A 102 23.77 49.45 -17.14
CA ALA A 102 23.13 49.16 -15.85
C ALA A 102 22.25 50.37 -15.43
N PRO A 103 21.14 50.13 -14.71
CA PRO A 103 20.26 51.17 -14.19
C PRO A 103 20.88 51.80 -12.93
N THR A 104 22.04 52.44 -13.12
CA THR A 104 22.75 53.20 -12.10
C THR A 104 22.14 54.59 -11.96
N ASN A 105 22.47 55.29 -10.87
CA ASN A 105 22.12 56.69 -10.66
C ASN A 105 22.31 57.58 -11.89
N ALA A 106 23.45 57.45 -12.59
CA ALA A 106 23.77 58.26 -13.76
C ALA A 106 22.93 57.93 -15.01
N ASN A 107 22.31 56.75 -15.04
CA ASN A 107 21.58 56.24 -16.19
C ASN A 107 20.06 56.25 -16.00
N VAL A 108 19.55 56.67 -14.84
CA VAL A 108 18.11 56.80 -14.55
C VAL A 108 17.68 58.26 -14.45
N TRP A 109 16.39 58.51 -14.65
CA TRP A 109 15.85 59.88 -14.59
C TRP A 109 16.03 60.49 -13.20
N SER A 110 16.71 61.65 -13.17
CA SER A 110 16.91 62.46 -11.96
C SER A 110 17.57 61.72 -10.78
N ASN A 111 18.35 60.66 -11.04
CA ASN A 111 18.97 59.84 -10.01
C ASN A 111 17.93 59.27 -9.03
N TYR A 112 16.79 58.80 -9.57
CA TYR A 112 15.73 58.20 -8.76
C TYR A 112 15.60 56.71 -9.03
N ASN A 113 15.60 55.96 -7.94
CA ASN A 113 15.28 54.56 -7.82
C ASN A 113 16.11 53.67 -8.77
N GLU A 114 17.42 53.91 -8.83
CA GLU A 114 18.38 52.93 -9.35
C GLU A 114 18.25 51.59 -8.61
N TYR A 115 18.72 50.54 -9.26
CA TYR A 115 18.62 49.19 -8.70
C TYR A 115 19.72 48.23 -9.20
N ASP A 116 20.79 48.77 -9.78
CA ASP A 116 21.95 47.98 -10.21
C ASP A 116 22.68 47.33 -9.03
N ASP A 117 22.78 48.03 -7.90
CA ASP A 117 23.39 47.54 -6.66
C ASP A 117 22.46 46.65 -5.81
N GLU A 118 21.16 46.64 -6.11
CA GLU A 118 20.23 45.74 -5.43
C GLU A 118 20.47 44.28 -5.81
N ALA A 119 20.10 43.35 -4.94
CA ALA A 119 20.02 41.96 -5.36
C ALA A 119 18.86 41.77 -6.35
N GLY A 120 18.98 40.82 -7.27
CA GLY A 120 17.90 40.47 -8.20
C GLY A 120 16.62 40.09 -7.46
N PHE A 121 15.45 40.34 -8.05
CA PHE A 121 14.15 40.20 -7.39
C PHE A 121 13.90 38.82 -6.77
N LEU A 122 14.40 37.75 -7.40
CA LEU A 122 14.21 36.37 -6.94
C LEU A 122 15.02 36.05 -5.66
N THR A 123 15.90 36.94 -5.21
CA THR A 123 16.67 36.78 -3.96
C THR A 123 15.75 36.72 -2.74
N GLY A 124 14.62 37.44 -2.78
CA GLY A 124 13.66 37.49 -1.68
C GLY A 124 12.71 36.29 -1.62
N PHE A 125 12.78 35.35 -2.58
CA PHE A 125 11.85 34.23 -2.67
C PHE A 125 12.32 33.01 -1.88
N SER A 126 11.39 32.30 -1.26
CA SER A 126 11.70 31.01 -0.62
C SER A 126 12.10 29.96 -1.65
N ALA A 127 12.88 28.96 -1.23
CA ALA A 127 13.29 27.86 -2.11
C ALA A 127 12.08 27.11 -2.68
N GLN A 128 11.04 26.92 -1.88
CA GLN A 128 9.79 26.25 -2.28
C GLN A 128 9.05 27.07 -3.33
N MET A 129 8.90 28.39 -3.12
CA MET A 129 8.27 29.27 -4.10
C MET A 129 9.05 29.28 -5.42
N LEU A 130 10.39 29.39 -5.37
CA LEU A 130 11.24 29.37 -6.58
C LEU A 130 11.12 28.09 -7.39
N ALA A 131 10.93 26.95 -6.73
CA ALA A 131 10.71 25.65 -7.35
C ALA A 131 9.29 25.52 -7.93
N ALA A 132 8.31 26.17 -7.33
CA ALA A 132 6.90 26.11 -7.72
C ALA A 132 6.53 27.06 -8.88
N ILE A 133 7.28 28.15 -9.08
CA ILE A 133 7.00 29.09 -10.17
C ILE A 133 7.21 28.42 -11.53
N LEU A 134 6.16 28.50 -12.35
CA LEU A 134 6.15 27.97 -13.70
C LEU A 134 6.78 28.97 -14.67
N ASN A 135 7.69 28.46 -15.52
CA ASN A 135 8.18 29.22 -16.66
C ASN A 135 7.01 29.56 -17.59
N THR A 136 6.85 30.84 -17.90
CA THR A 136 5.75 31.36 -18.71
C THR A 136 6.32 31.92 -20.01
N THR A 137 5.90 31.36 -21.14
CA THR A 137 6.23 31.92 -22.46
C THR A 137 5.28 33.06 -22.78
N LEU A 138 5.83 34.25 -22.94
CA LEU A 138 5.09 35.49 -23.15
C LEU A 138 5.31 36.00 -24.57
N THR A 139 4.23 36.39 -25.24
CA THR A 139 4.31 37.23 -26.43
C THR A 139 4.52 38.67 -26.01
N VAL A 140 5.48 39.34 -26.64
CA VAL A 140 5.80 40.75 -26.39
C VAL A 140 5.86 41.51 -27.71
N ALA A 141 5.19 42.66 -27.75
CA ALA A 141 5.18 43.51 -28.94
C ALA A 141 6.53 44.22 -29.10
N LYS A 142 6.89 44.53 -30.34
CA LYS A 142 8.10 45.28 -30.68
C LYS A 142 7.74 46.67 -31.19
N ALA A 143 8.56 47.66 -30.87
CA ALA A 143 8.45 48.97 -31.47
C ALA A 143 8.75 48.91 -32.97
N SER A 144 8.25 49.90 -33.73
CA SER A 144 8.47 49.96 -35.18
C SER A 144 9.95 50.05 -35.53
N VAL A 145 10.77 50.68 -34.68
CA VAL A 145 12.24 50.75 -34.85
C VAL A 145 12.91 49.38 -34.76
N ASP A 146 12.29 48.41 -34.06
CA ASP A 146 12.78 47.02 -33.93
C ASP A 146 12.16 46.08 -34.98
N GLY A 147 11.63 46.65 -36.07
CA GLY A 147 10.98 45.93 -37.16
C GLY A 147 9.49 45.61 -36.93
N GLY A 148 8.88 46.09 -35.84
CA GLY A 148 7.46 45.85 -35.52
C GLY A 148 7.10 44.37 -35.32
N GLY A 149 5.81 44.08 -35.14
CA GLY A 149 5.33 42.72 -34.83
C GLY A 149 5.62 42.32 -33.39
N SER A 150 5.92 41.03 -33.16
CA SER A 150 6.13 40.47 -31.82
C SER A 150 7.40 39.62 -31.73
N GLU A 151 7.81 39.34 -30.51
CA GLU A 151 8.78 38.30 -30.16
C GLU A 151 8.29 37.53 -28.93
N THR A 152 9.03 36.50 -28.52
CA THR A 152 8.71 35.70 -27.34
C THR A 152 9.84 35.73 -26.34
N VAL A 153 9.46 35.71 -25.06
CA VAL A 153 10.38 35.53 -23.93
C VAL A 153 9.81 34.47 -23.00
N THR A 154 10.66 33.83 -22.20
CA THR A 154 10.23 32.89 -21.17
C THR A 154 10.73 33.37 -19.82
N ASP A 155 9.79 33.69 -18.94
CA ASP A 155 10.05 34.34 -17.66
C ASP A 155 9.38 33.56 -16.52
N LYS A 156 9.98 33.60 -15.33
CA LYS A 156 9.36 33.15 -14.08
C LYS A 156 8.45 34.24 -13.51
N VAL A 157 8.95 35.47 -13.51
CA VAL A 157 8.24 36.66 -13.03
C VAL A 157 8.25 37.70 -14.15
N PHE A 158 7.10 38.31 -14.41
CA PHE A 158 6.93 39.18 -15.58
C PHE A 158 6.01 40.35 -15.30
N LEU A 159 6.11 41.39 -16.13
CA LEU A 159 5.11 42.46 -16.17
C LEU A 159 3.95 42.06 -17.08
N LEU A 160 2.73 42.44 -16.69
CA LEU A 160 1.55 42.24 -17.55
C LEU A 160 1.62 43.11 -18.81
N SER A 161 0.99 42.66 -19.89
CA SER A 161 0.85 43.44 -21.11
C SER A 161 -0.40 44.32 -21.08
N LYS A 162 -0.44 45.28 -22.00
CA LYS A 162 -1.63 46.07 -22.32
C LYS A 162 -2.85 45.20 -22.64
N ALA A 163 -2.65 44.09 -23.38
CA ALA A 163 -3.73 43.17 -23.71
C ALA A 163 -4.27 42.47 -22.45
N GLU A 164 -3.37 42.01 -21.57
CA GLU A 164 -3.74 41.29 -20.35
C GLU A 164 -4.43 42.14 -19.30
N VAL A 165 -4.16 43.45 -19.27
CA VAL A 165 -4.90 44.39 -18.42
C VAL A 165 -6.19 44.91 -19.08
N GLY A 166 -6.54 44.43 -20.27
CA GLY A 166 -7.78 44.78 -20.98
C GLY A 166 -7.75 46.14 -21.68
N LEU A 167 -6.56 46.62 -22.07
CA LEU A 167 -6.37 47.88 -22.80
C LEU A 167 -6.09 47.66 -24.30
N GLY A 168 -6.25 46.44 -24.79
CA GLY A 168 -6.18 46.06 -26.20
C GLY A 168 -4.76 45.77 -26.73
N ALA A 169 -4.67 45.52 -28.04
CA ALA A 169 -3.42 45.21 -28.73
C ALA A 169 -2.49 46.42 -28.88
N GLU A 170 -1.19 46.20 -28.97
CA GLU A 170 -0.20 47.22 -29.33
C GLU A 170 0.26 47.01 -30.78
N ASN A 171 0.08 48.02 -31.64
CA ASN A 171 0.48 47.95 -33.06
C ASN A 171 -0.03 46.68 -33.80
N GLY A 172 -1.26 46.28 -33.52
CA GLY A 172 -1.87 45.07 -34.11
C GLY A 172 -1.42 43.75 -33.48
N VAL A 173 -0.53 43.76 -32.49
CA VAL A 173 -0.07 42.58 -31.75
C VAL A 173 -0.86 42.44 -30.46
N SER A 174 -1.57 41.32 -30.29
CA SER A 174 -2.17 40.96 -29.00
C SER A 174 -1.16 40.13 -28.20
N GLU A 175 -0.64 40.73 -27.12
CA GLU A 175 0.35 40.12 -26.23
C GLU A 175 -0.29 39.17 -25.20
N GLY A 176 -1.34 38.45 -25.58
CA GLY A 176 -2.18 37.63 -24.69
C GLY A 176 -3.66 38.02 -24.75
N SER A 177 -4.41 37.62 -23.71
CA SER A 177 -5.83 37.95 -23.53
C SER A 177 -6.07 38.58 -22.15
N THR A 178 -7.15 39.33 -21.99
CA THR A 178 -7.47 40.00 -20.71
C THR A 178 -7.58 38.99 -19.57
N LEU A 179 -6.85 39.22 -18.47
CA LEU A 179 -6.99 38.41 -17.25
C LEU A 179 -8.36 38.68 -16.61
N ALA A 180 -9.00 37.64 -16.07
CA ALA A 180 -10.31 37.73 -15.42
C ALA A 180 -10.41 38.79 -14.31
N MET A 181 -9.30 39.16 -13.66
CA MET A 181 -9.28 40.21 -12.65
C MET A 181 -9.60 41.61 -13.18
N PHE A 182 -9.47 41.87 -14.49
CA PHE A 182 -9.64 43.19 -15.09
C PHE A 182 -10.93 43.30 -15.89
N SER A 183 -11.79 44.26 -15.52
CA SER A 183 -13.07 44.55 -16.17
C SER A 183 -13.17 46.00 -16.66
N ASP A 184 -12.51 46.92 -15.95
CA ASP A 184 -12.66 48.37 -16.13
C ASP A 184 -11.44 49.14 -15.57
N ASN A 185 -11.49 50.46 -15.64
CA ASN A 185 -10.42 51.32 -15.13
C ASN A 185 -10.17 51.13 -13.63
N THR A 186 -11.23 50.99 -12.82
CA THR A 186 -11.12 50.80 -11.37
C THR A 186 -10.39 49.51 -11.03
N SER A 187 -10.69 48.44 -11.75
CA SER A 187 -10.01 47.15 -11.60
C SER A 187 -8.51 47.20 -11.89
N ARG A 188 -8.07 48.16 -12.71
CA ARG A 188 -6.65 48.37 -13.06
C ARG A 188 -5.90 49.23 -12.05
N GLN A 189 -6.59 50.06 -11.26
CA GLN A 189 -5.93 50.90 -10.27
C GLN A 189 -5.14 50.06 -9.27
N CYS A 190 -3.94 50.53 -8.94
CA CYS A 190 -3.04 49.86 -8.01
C CYS A 190 -2.29 50.90 -7.19
N ARG A 191 -2.18 50.69 -5.89
CA ARG A 191 -1.43 51.56 -4.98
C ARG A 191 -0.06 50.95 -4.67
N PRO A 192 0.96 51.75 -4.33
CA PRO A 192 2.21 51.24 -3.82
C PRO A 192 2.07 50.65 -2.43
N THR A 193 2.95 49.71 -2.09
CA THR A 193 3.14 49.29 -0.69
C THR A 193 3.73 50.44 0.11
N ALA A 194 3.57 50.41 1.44
CA ALA A 194 4.23 51.38 2.31
C ALA A 194 5.77 51.34 2.13
N GLN A 195 6.32 50.13 1.93
CA GLN A 195 7.75 49.92 1.69
C GLN A 195 8.20 50.48 0.35
N ALA A 196 7.40 50.38 -0.71
CA ALA A 196 7.71 50.99 -2.00
C ALA A 196 7.78 52.53 -1.88
N VAL A 197 6.91 53.15 -1.09
CA VAL A 197 6.93 54.58 -0.83
C VAL A 197 8.14 54.98 0.02
N SER A 198 8.38 54.30 1.13
CA SER A 198 9.44 54.68 2.08
C SER A 198 10.85 54.46 1.56
N ASN A 199 11.04 53.48 0.67
CA ASN A 199 12.34 53.19 0.04
C ASN A 199 12.50 53.91 -1.31
N SER A 200 11.55 54.77 -1.71
CA SER A 200 11.71 55.52 -2.95
C SER A 200 12.50 56.80 -2.73
N GLU A 201 13.37 57.11 -3.68
CA GLU A 201 14.07 58.39 -3.75
C GLU A 201 13.21 59.49 -4.38
N TYR A 202 12.16 59.09 -5.11
CA TYR A 202 11.17 60.01 -5.65
C TYR A 202 10.22 60.48 -4.54
N THR A 203 10.42 61.72 -4.09
CA THR A 203 9.68 62.31 -2.97
C THR A 203 8.61 63.30 -3.46
N SER A 204 7.47 62.79 -3.89
CA SER A 204 6.27 63.59 -4.16
C SER A 204 5.19 63.34 -3.11
N SER A 205 4.48 64.39 -2.69
CA SER A 205 3.30 64.25 -1.83
C SER A 205 2.17 63.39 -2.45
N SER A 206 2.18 63.23 -3.78
CA SER A 206 1.25 62.35 -4.48
C SER A 206 1.65 60.86 -4.43
N LEU A 207 2.90 60.52 -4.10
CA LEU A 207 3.31 59.12 -3.91
C LEU A 207 2.92 58.67 -2.50
N SER A 208 1.86 57.87 -2.39
CA SER A 208 1.36 57.36 -1.09
C SER A 208 0.74 55.98 -1.21
N ALA A 209 0.89 55.16 -0.17
CA ALA A 209 0.25 53.84 -0.07
C ALA A 209 -1.29 53.90 0.12
N SER A 210 -1.86 55.11 0.21
CA SER A 210 -3.31 55.33 0.32
C SER A 210 -4.01 55.63 -1.00
N GLN A 211 -3.29 55.81 -2.11
CA GLN A 211 -3.89 56.17 -3.40
C GLN A 211 -3.24 55.45 -4.58
N PRO A 212 -3.95 55.29 -5.71
CA PRO A 212 -3.39 54.65 -6.89
C PRO A 212 -2.17 55.39 -7.44
N TRP A 213 -1.23 54.63 -7.99
CA TRP A 213 -0.04 55.11 -8.66
C TRP A 213 0.12 54.43 -10.02
N TRP A 214 0.84 55.06 -10.92
CA TRP A 214 1.07 54.49 -12.24
C TRP A 214 2.08 53.34 -12.19
N TYR A 215 1.90 52.34 -13.05
CA TYR A 215 2.80 51.19 -13.13
C TYR A 215 3.03 50.70 -14.56
N TYR A 216 4.25 50.24 -14.83
CA TYR A 216 4.66 49.79 -16.15
C TYR A 216 3.94 48.51 -16.58
N LEU A 217 3.74 48.42 -17.90
CA LEU A 217 3.38 47.20 -18.61
C LEU A 217 4.59 46.76 -19.45
N ARG A 218 4.66 45.47 -19.82
CA ARG A 218 5.71 45.01 -20.74
C ARG A 218 5.56 45.53 -22.17
N SER A 219 4.40 46.10 -22.50
CA SER A 219 4.11 46.58 -23.85
C SER A 219 4.89 47.87 -24.18
N PRO A 220 5.62 47.95 -25.30
CA PRO A 220 6.21 49.20 -25.76
C PRO A 220 5.11 50.17 -26.25
N TYR A 221 5.42 51.46 -26.34
CA TYR A 221 4.70 52.34 -27.26
C TYR A 221 5.34 52.23 -28.64
N ALA A 222 4.66 51.60 -29.60
CA ALA A 222 5.32 51.16 -30.82
C ALA A 222 5.90 52.29 -31.69
N SER A 223 5.35 53.51 -31.58
CA SER A 223 5.78 54.67 -32.38
C SER A 223 7.01 55.40 -31.84
N ILE A 224 7.38 55.20 -30.58
CA ILE A 224 8.46 55.97 -29.92
C ILE A 224 9.37 54.99 -29.17
N SER A 225 10.61 54.86 -29.62
CA SER A 225 11.59 53.82 -29.25
C SER A 225 12.04 53.78 -27.78
N ASN A 226 11.72 54.83 -27.02
CA ASN A 226 12.01 54.95 -25.59
C ASN A 226 10.73 55.01 -24.71
N ASN A 227 9.53 54.99 -25.29
CA ASN A 227 8.29 55.06 -24.51
C ASN A 227 7.74 53.66 -24.24
N VAL A 228 7.39 53.40 -22.99
CA VAL A 228 6.78 52.18 -22.48
C VAL A 228 5.33 52.46 -22.11
N ARG A 229 4.42 51.49 -22.30
CA ARG A 229 3.04 51.61 -21.86
C ARG A 229 2.94 51.45 -20.35
N TYR A 230 2.02 52.18 -19.76
CA TYR A 230 1.73 52.06 -18.34
C TYR A 230 0.24 52.27 -18.09
N VAL A 231 -0.22 51.78 -16.93
CA VAL A 231 -1.56 52.05 -16.40
C VAL A 231 -1.46 53.28 -15.51
N ASN A 232 -2.23 54.32 -15.80
CA ASN A 232 -2.27 55.56 -15.02
C ASN A 232 -3.03 55.39 -13.69
N SER A 233 -2.91 56.36 -12.79
CA SER A 233 -3.57 56.34 -11.46
C SER A 233 -5.10 56.26 -11.55
N ASP A 234 -5.71 56.68 -12.66
CA ASP A 234 -7.14 56.52 -12.91
C ASP A 234 -7.51 55.18 -13.57
N GLY A 235 -6.52 54.34 -13.92
CA GLY A 235 -6.69 53.05 -14.58
C GLY A 235 -6.67 53.08 -16.12
N THR A 236 -6.42 54.24 -16.73
CA THR A 236 -6.35 54.40 -18.20
C THR A 236 -4.97 54.09 -18.76
N LEU A 237 -4.89 53.94 -20.09
CA LEU A 237 -3.64 53.68 -20.81
C LEU A 237 -2.88 54.98 -21.11
N HIS A 238 -1.61 55.03 -20.78
CA HIS A 238 -0.69 56.08 -21.22
C HIS A 238 0.65 55.49 -21.66
N SER A 239 1.58 56.35 -22.09
CA SER A 239 2.98 55.97 -22.32
C SER A 239 3.93 57.03 -21.77
N ASN A 240 5.07 56.61 -21.24
CA ASN A 240 6.14 57.50 -20.79
C ASN A 240 7.49 56.84 -21.02
N ILE A 241 8.55 57.59 -20.74
CA ILE A 241 9.93 57.23 -21.01
C ILE A 241 10.39 56.05 -20.15
N ALA A 242 11.20 55.15 -20.72
CA ALA A 242 11.69 53.93 -20.11
C ALA A 242 12.62 54.17 -18.89
N TYR A 243 13.49 55.19 -18.93
CA TYR A 243 14.43 55.48 -17.83
C TYR A 243 13.80 56.16 -16.59
N ASN A 244 12.49 56.38 -16.58
CA ASN A 244 11.81 57.10 -15.50
C ASN A 244 11.71 56.23 -14.24
N GLY A 245 12.44 56.61 -13.19
CA GLY A 245 12.47 55.89 -11.92
C GLY A 245 11.19 55.99 -11.09
N ASP A 246 10.26 56.88 -11.41
CA ASP A 246 9.07 57.17 -10.59
C ASP A 246 7.86 56.26 -10.91
N TYR A 247 8.04 55.20 -11.69
CA TYR A 247 6.97 54.29 -12.11
C TYR A 247 6.96 52.99 -11.31
N GLY A 248 5.75 52.51 -11.00
CA GLY A 248 5.56 51.29 -10.22
C GLY A 248 5.89 50.01 -10.98
N VAL A 249 6.48 49.05 -10.26
CA VAL A 249 6.68 47.66 -10.67
C VAL A 249 5.59 46.80 -10.04
N ARG A 250 4.68 46.27 -10.87
CA ARG A 250 3.60 45.35 -10.47
C ARG A 250 3.75 44.01 -11.20
N PRO A 251 4.57 43.08 -10.68
CA PRO A 251 4.86 41.84 -11.38
C PRO A 251 3.72 40.82 -11.26
N ALA A 252 3.80 39.78 -12.08
CA ALA A 252 2.95 38.60 -12.09
C ALA A 252 3.81 37.33 -12.25
N LEU A 253 3.25 36.18 -11.85
CA LEU A 253 3.85 34.85 -11.99
C LEU A 253 2.75 33.78 -12.08
N ASN A 254 3.11 32.56 -12.47
CA ASN A 254 2.19 31.42 -12.55
C ASN A 254 2.61 30.29 -11.60
N LEU A 255 1.66 29.73 -10.87
CA LEU A 255 1.82 28.53 -10.04
C LEU A 255 0.92 27.41 -10.55
N SER A 256 1.22 26.15 -10.19
CA SER A 256 0.28 25.04 -10.43
C SER A 256 -1.05 25.29 -9.69
N SER A 257 -2.16 24.96 -10.35
CA SER A 257 -3.52 25.00 -9.76
C SER A 257 -3.71 24.06 -8.57
N SER A 258 -2.82 23.09 -8.39
CA SER A 258 -2.81 22.13 -7.28
C SER A 258 -2.04 22.61 -6.04
N ILE A 259 -1.36 23.76 -6.09
CA ILE A 259 -0.72 24.33 -4.90
C ILE A 259 -1.75 24.50 -3.79
N LEU A 260 -1.40 24.09 -2.58
CA LEU A 260 -2.28 24.19 -1.42
C LEU A 260 -2.14 25.56 -0.75
N VAL A 261 -3.24 26.03 -0.18
CA VAL A 261 -3.33 27.25 0.63
C VAL A 261 -4.16 26.96 1.88
N SER A 262 -4.04 27.82 2.89
CA SER A 262 -4.86 27.74 4.10
C SER A 262 -6.37 27.76 3.78
N ASP A 263 -7.20 27.22 4.66
CA ASP A 263 -8.66 27.24 4.46
C ASP A 263 -9.29 28.63 4.69
N SER A 264 -8.60 29.48 5.44
CA SER A 264 -9.07 30.82 5.79
C SER A 264 -7.93 31.83 5.62
N PRO A 265 -8.25 33.08 5.24
CA PRO A 265 -7.26 34.13 5.19
C PRO A 265 -6.84 34.52 6.61
N ASP A 266 -5.63 35.04 6.75
CA ASP A 266 -5.16 35.58 8.04
C ASP A 266 -5.55 37.05 8.24
N SER A 267 -4.94 37.70 9.24
CA SER A 267 -5.24 39.09 9.63
C SER A 267 -5.05 40.14 8.53
N ASP A 268 -4.23 39.90 7.51
CA ASP A 268 -4.08 40.81 6.37
C ASP A 268 -5.00 40.49 5.18
N GLY A 269 -5.86 39.47 5.36
CA GLY A 269 -6.82 39.02 4.37
C GLY A 269 -6.22 38.11 3.30
N ALA A 270 -4.96 37.64 3.45
CA ALA A 270 -4.34 36.69 2.54
C ALA A 270 -4.41 35.25 3.06
N TYR A 271 -4.60 34.31 2.15
CA TYR A 271 -4.39 32.90 2.38
C TYR A 271 -2.89 32.58 2.32
N THR A 272 -2.43 31.71 3.21
CA THR A 272 -1.01 31.32 3.25
C THR A 272 -0.80 30.10 2.38
N ILE A 273 0.19 30.14 1.47
CA ILE A 273 0.61 28.98 0.69
C ILE A 273 1.15 27.92 1.64
N VAL A 274 0.63 26.70 1.49
CA VAL A 274 1.04 25.52 2.25
C VAL A 274 1.88 24.65 1.32
N TRP A 275 3.18 24.59 1.60
CA TRP A 275 4.11 23.75 0.86
C TRP A 275 4.02 22.30 1.35
N ASN A 276 4.03 21.35 0.42
CA ASN A 276 3.99 19.93 0.75
C ASN A 276 5.19 19.53 1.62
N GLN A 277 4.92 18.86 2.73
CA GLN A 277 5.91 18.27 3.61
C GLN A 277 5.85 16.75 3.50
N ALA A 278 7.01 16.11 3.58
CA ALA A 278 7.03 14.65 3.64
C ALA A 278 6.25 14.16 4.88
N PRO A 279 5.60 12.98 4.80
CA PRO A 279 5.00 12.36 5.97
C PRO A 279 6.03 12.13 7.07
N THR A 280 5.56 12.04 8.32
CA THR A 280 6.40 11.59 9.43
C THR A 280 6.98 10.21 9.14
N THR A 281 8.21 9.94 9.56
CA THR A 281 8.75 8.58 9.56
C THR A 281 7.85 7.64 10.38
N PRO A 282 7.54 6.41 9.91
CA PRO A 282 6.77 5.43 10.66
C PRO A 282 7.31 5.28 12.10
N PRO A 283 6.52 5.54 13.16
CA PRO A 283 7.08 5.61 14.52
C PRO A 283 7.72 4.32 15.03
N SER A 284 7.29 3.16 14.54
CA SER A 284 7.83 1.85 14.91
C SER A 284 7.61 0.83 13.79
N ILE A 285 8.40 -0.23 13.80
CA ILE A 285 8.18 -1.46 13.05
C ILE A 285 8.29 -2.65 14.02
N THR A 286 7.31 -3.54 13.97
CA THR A 286 7.22 -4.76 14.77
C THR A 286 7.38 -5.95 13.84
N VAL A 287 8.25 -6.87 14.23
CA VAL A 287 8.57 -8.10 13.51
C VAL A 287 8.50 -9.28 14.47
N PRO A 288 8.34 -10.54 14.00
CA PRO A 288 8.25 -11.70 14.88
C PRO A 288 9.52 -11.87 15.74
N ASP A 289 9.35 -12.47 16.92
CA ASP A 289 10.49 -12.76 17.80
C ASP A 289 11.42 -13.79 17.17
N GLU A 290 10.85 -14.86 16.61
CA GLU A 290 11.53 -15.91 15.86
C GLU A 290 11.10 -15.87 14.39
N VAL A 291 12.07 -16.06 13.49
CA VAL A 291 11.83 -16.12 12.04
C VAL A 291 12.36 -17.45 11.53
N ARG A 292 11.50 -18.22 10.86
CA ARG A 292 11.83 -19.54 10.32
C ARG A 292 11.90 -19.51 8.80
N SER A 293 12.87 -20.21 8.22
CA SER A 293 12.99 -20.28 6.77
C SER A 293 11.78 -20.99 6.15
N GLY A 294 11.21 -20.40 5.10
CA GLY A 294 10.06 -20.94 4.37
C GLY A 294 8.70 -20.74 5.06
N LYS A 295 8.66 -20.12 6.25
CA LYS A 295 7.42 -19.79 6.95
C LYS A 295 7.16 -18.27 6.85
N THR A 296 5.89 -17.88 6.99
CA THR A 296 5.48 -16.47 6.94
C THR A 296 6.00 -15.68 8.14
N ALA A 297 6.50 -14.47 7.91
CA ALA A 297 6.84 -13.50 8.94
C ALA A 297 5.82 -12.35 8.93
N GLU A 298 5.07 -12.19 10.01
CA GLU A 298 4.06 -11.13 10.15
C GLU A 298 4.72 -9.80 10.55
N ILE A 299 4.69 -8.81 9.65
CA ILE A 299 5.31 -7.50 9.86
C ILE A 299 4.22 -6.45 10.05
N SER A 300 4.37 -5.55 11.02
CA SER A 300 3.49 -4.39 11.19
C SER A 300 4.27 -3.13 11.55
N TRP A 301 3.67 -1.96 11.31
CA TRP A 301 4.28 -0.67 11.62
C TRP A 301 3.25 0.35 12.08
N ALA A 302 3.69 1.31 12.88
CA ALA A 302 2.84 2.41 13.30
C ALA A 302 2.55 3.37 12.14
N ALA A 303 1.32 3.88 12.08
CA ALA A 303 0.90 4.80 11.04
C ALA A 303 1.69 6.12 11.12
N SER A 304 2.09 6.62 9.95
CA SER A 304 2.64 7.96 9.77
C SER A 304 1.53 9.01 9.66
N VAL A 305 1.92 10.27 9.82
CA VAL A 305 1.04 11.44 9.66
C VAL A 305 1.59 12.31 8.55
N ASP A 306 0.71 12.71 7.64
CA ASP A 306 0.99 13.75 6.65
C ASP A 306 0.63 15.10 7.28
N PRO A 307 1.56 16.07 7.39
CA PRO A 307 1.28 17.35 8.04
C PRO A 307 0.12 18.13 7.39
N GLU A 308 -0.12 17.91 6.10
CA GLU A 308 -1.20 18.53 5.33
C GLU A 308 -2.50 17.68 5.35
N GLY A 309 -2.47 16.49 5.94
CA GLY A 309 -3.61 15.58 6.02
C GLY A 309 -3.86 14.76 4.75
N GLY A 310 -2.88 14.69 3.85
CA GLY A 310 -2.90 13.85 2.66
C GLY A 310 -2.91 12.35 2.96
N ALA A 311 -3.34 11.56 1.97
CA ALA A 311 -3.28 10.10 2.07
C ALA A 311 -1.82 9.61 2.02
N ILE A 312 -1.55 8.51 2.74
CA ILE A 312 -0.20 7.95 2.87
C ILE A 312 -0.18 6.54 2.27
N THR A 313 0.89 6.24 1.55
CA THR A 313 1.29 4.88 1.18
C THR A 313 2.62 4.54 1.84
N TYR A 314 2.90 3.25 2.03
CA TYR A 314 4.12 2.74 2.63
C TYR A 314 4.88 1.90 1.63
N GLU A 315 6.21 1.96 1.71
CA GLU A 315 7.13 1.04 1.05
C GLU A 315 7.85 0.23 2.13
N LEU A 316 7.62 -1.09 2.14
CA LEU A 316 8.33 -2.02 3.00
C LEU A 316 9.42 -2.71 2.18
N GLU A 317 10.63 -2.72 2.72
CA GLU A 317 11.78 -3.39 2.12
C GLU A 317 12.36 -4.45 3.05
N ARG A 318 12.90 -5.51 2.45
CA ARG A 318 13.61 -6.59 3.12
C ARG A 318 15.07 -6.65 2.66
N SER A 319 15.98 -6.89 3.60
CA SER A 319 17.35 -7.33 3.33
C SER A 319 17.57 -8.74 3.88
N ILE A 320 18.17 -9.61 3.06
CA ILE A 320 18.58 -10.96 3.44
C ILE A 320 20.11 -10.99 3.52
N ASN A 321 20.69 -11.59 4.56
CA ASN A 321 22.14 -11.76 4.73
C ASN A 321 22.93 -10.45 4.64
N SER A 322 22.37 -9.35 5.15
CA SER A 322 22.92 -7.99 5.01
C SER A 322 23.16 -7.55 3.55
N GLY A 323 22.44 -8.16 2.61
CA GLY A 323 22.49 -7.84 1.19
C GLY A 323 21.67 -6.59 0.83
N ALA A 324 21.45 -6.41 -0.48
CA ALA A 324 20.65 -5.30 -0.99
C ALA A 324 19.21 -5.36 -0.49
N TRP A 325 18.63 -4.18 -0.26
CA TRP A 325 17.22 -4.02 0.08
C TRP A 325 16.34 -4.28 -1.15
N SER A 326 15.28 -5.06 -0.96
CA SER A 326 14.26 -5.33 -1.98
C SER A 326 12.91 -4.84 -1.47
N ASN A 327 12.19 -4.05 -2.28
CA ASN A 327 10.81 -3.67 -1.98
C ASN A 327 9.91 -4.91 -2.09
N ILE A 328 9.22 -5.23 -1.00
CA ILE A 328 8.33 -6.39 -0.89
C ILE A 328 6.86 -5.99 -0.72
N TYR A 329 6.58 -4.72 -0.39
CA TYR A 329 5.22 -4.21 -0.31
C TYR A 329 5.16 -2.72 -0.62
N THR A 330 4.15 -2.32 -1.39
CA THR A 330 3.76 -0.93 -1.60
C THR A 330 2.25 -0.79 -1.50
N GLY A 331 1.75 0.01 -0.56
CA GLY A 331 0.31 0.21 -0.35
C GLY A 331 -0.01 0.95 0.95
N SER A 332 -1.30 1.10 1.28
CA SER A 332 -1.75 1.89 2.44
C SER A 332 -1.94 1.09 3.74
N ALA A 333 -1.77 -0.24 3.71
CA ALA A 333 -1.87 -1.06 4.92
C ALA A 333 -0.69 -0.76 5.86
N THR A 334 -0.88 -1.07 7.14
CA THR A 334 0.13 -0.93 8.19
C THR A 334 0.67 -2.28 8.66
N SER A 335 0.45 -3.33 7.86
CA SER A 335 0.96 -4.67 8.07
C SER A 335 1.13 -5.40 6.74
N TYR A 336 2.01 -6.40 6.75
CA TYR A 336 2.30 -7.25 5.60
C TYR A 336 2.84 -8.62 6.05
N ASP A 337 2.32 -9.67 5.44
CA ASP A 337 2.75 -11.05 5.69
C ASP A 337 3.86 -11.42 4.70
N ASP A 338 5.10 -11.42 5.18
CA ASP A 338 6.26 -11.71 4.34
C ASP A 338 6.52 -13.22 4.22
N THR A 339 6.30 -13.77 3.03
CA THR A 339 6.55 -15.18 2.70
C THR A 339 7.91 -15.42 2.01
N GLY A 340 8.71 -14.37 1.81
CA GLY A 340 9.95 -14.45 1.02
C GLY A 340 11.23 -14.71 1.82
N VAL A 341 11.13 -15.06 3.11
CA VAL A 341 12.29 -15.50 3.91
C VAL A 341 12.59 -16.97 3.60
N GLY A 342 13.36 -17.20 2.55
CA GLY A 342 13.67 -18.55 2.05
C GLY A 342 14.81 -19.27 2.78
N THR A 343 15.10 -20.51 2.36
CA THR A 343 16.13 -21.39 2.94
C THR A 343 17.57 -20.90 2.79
N SER A 344 17.84 -19.91 1.94
CA SER A 344 19.16 -19.28 1.81
C SER A 344 19.40 -18.12 2.78
N ALA A 345 18.37 -17.69 3.52
CA ALA A 345 18.47 -16.59 4.46
C ALA A 345 18.99 -17.08 5.81
N ASN A 346 20.17 -16.61 6.23
CA ASN A 346 20.70 -16.81 7.58
C ASN A 346 20.32 -15.64 8.50
N THR A 347 20.17 -14.44 7.92
CA THR A 347 19.67 -13.25 8.62
C THR A 347 18.69 -12.48 7.75
N VAL A 348 17.77 -11.77 8.39
CA VAL A 348 16.81 -10.90 7.73
C VAL A 348 16.62 -9.61 8.52
N GLN A 349 16.39 -8.52 7.80
CA GLN A 349 16.00 -7.23 8.36
C GLN A 349 14.93 -6.59 7.48
N TRP A 350 14.01 -5.84 8.09
CA TRP A 350 13.02 -5.05 7.38
C TRP A 350 13.19 -3.58 7.66
N ARG A 351 12.76 -2.74 6.72
CA ARG A 351 12.61 -1.31 6.93
C ARG A 351 11.40 -0.78 6.18
N VAL A 352 10.73 0.20 6.75
CA VAL A 352 9.53 0.80 6.17
C VAL A 352 9.66 2.32 6.14
N ARG A 353 9.16 2.94 5.07
CA ARG A 353 8.99 4.39 4.95
C ARG A 353 7.60 4.73 4.43
N ALA A 354 7.15 5.94 4.72
CA ALA A 354 5.90 6.51 4.21
C ALA A 354 6.16 7.41 2.99
N LYS A 355 5.13 7.56 2.17
CA LYS A 355 5.08 8.42 1.00
C LYS A 355 3.72 9.11 0.92
N ASP A 356 3.72 10.43 0.71
CA ASP A 356 2.48 11.20 0.49
C ASP A 356 1.98 11.08 -0.96
N VAL A 357 0.80 11.66 -1.23
CA VAL A 357 0.20 11.72 -2.57
C VAL A 357 0.96 12.63 -3.55
N ASN A 358 1.81 13.51 -3.04
CA ASN A 358 2.62 14.46 -3.81
C ASN A 358 4.01 13.90 -4.17
N GLY A 359 4.33 12.70 -3.68
CA GLY A 359 5.54 11.95 -3.97
C GLY A 359 6.71 12.14 -2.99
N ALA A 360 6.55 12.90 -1.90
CA ALA A 360 7.61 13.05 -0.92
C ALA A 360 7.66 11.86 0.04
N TYR A 361 8.86 11.50 0.46
CA TYR A 361 9.15 10.32 1.26
C TYR A 361 9.62 10.71 2.66
N SER A 362 9.17 9.95 3.66
CA SER A 362 9.74 9.98 4.99
C SER A 362 11.13 9.31 5.02
N GLY A 363 11.79 9.37 6.19
CA GLY A 363 12.90 8.47 6.50
C GLY A 363 12.43 7.01 6.65
N TYR A 364 13.37 6.08 6.76
CA TYR A 364 13.06 4.68 7.07
C TYR A 364 13.09 4.43 8.57
N THR A 365 12.18 3.56 9.03
CA THR A 365 12.27 2.87 10.32
C THR A 365 12.65 1.42 10.08
N SER A 366 13.77 0.99 10.65
CA SER A 366 14.32 -0.36 10.47
C SER A 366 14.05 -1.22 11.69
N SER A 367 13.76 -2.50 11.47
CA SER A 367 13.73 -3.51 12.53
C SER A 367 15.14 -3.81 13.02
N THR A 368 15.25 -4.52 14.14
CA THR A 368 16.49 -5.25 14.46
C THR A 368 16.75 -6.32 13.40
N VAL A 369 18.02 -6.70 13.22
CA VAL A 369 18.36 -7.88 12.42
C VAL A 369 17.92 -9.13 13.19
N LYS A 370 17.27 -10.07 12.50
CA LYS A 370 16.86 -11.37 13.04
C LYS A 370 17.71 -12.48 12.39
N THR A 371 18.14 -13.44 13.20
CA THR A 371 18.65 -14.72 12.69
C THR A 371 17.48 -15.56 12.19
N VAL A 372 17.69 -16.32 11.12
CA VAL A 372 16.69 -17.21 10.57
C VAL A 372 16.97 -18.62 11.08
N VAL A 373 15.96 -19.25 11.67
CA VAL A 373 16.00 -20.64 12.10
C VAL A 373 15.67 -21.53 10.91
N HIS A 374 16.51 -22.53 10.67
CA HIS A 374 16.30 -23.56 9.66
C HIS A 374 15.87 -24.84 10.36
N ASN A 375 14.73 -25.40 9.94
CA ASN A 375 14.27 -26.74 10.33
C ASN A 375 13.60 -27.40 9.12
N VAL A 376 13.83 -28.69 8.97
CA VAL A 376 13.23 -29.61 8.01
C VAL A 376 12.09 -30.35 8.71
N ASP A 377 10.98 -30.56 8.02
CA ASP A 377 9.87 -31.31 8.61
C ASP A 377 10.28 -32.80 8.80
N PRO A 378 9.85 -33.46 9.89
CA PRO A 378 10.12 -34.88 10.08
C PRO A 378 9.38 -35.71 9.03
N THR A 379 9.85 -36.94 8.81
CA THR A 379 9.33 -37.86 7.78
C THR A 379 8.85 -39.17 8.39
N ILE A 380 7.84 -39.78 7.75
CA ILE A 380 7.34 -41.13 8.07
C ILE A 380 7.48 -41.98 6.80
N SER A 381 8.02 -43.20 6.92
CA SER A 381 8.14 -44.11 5.77
C SER A 381 6.79 -44.60 5.28
N GLY A 382 6.71 -44.89 3.98
CA GLY A 382 5.51 -45.40 3.32
C GLY A 382 4.54 -44.30 2.93
N THR A 383 3.35 -44.68 2.51
CA THR A 383 2.28 -43.77 2.09
C THR A 383 0.98 -44.14 2.78
N ASP A 384 -0.01 -43.25 2.67
CA ASP A 384 -1.38 -43.59 3.03
C ASP A 384 -1.82 -44.83 2.26
N THR A 385 -2.52 -45.73 2.95
CA THR A 385 -2.87 -47.06 2.41
C THR A 385 -4.28 -47.46 2.86
N ASP A 386 -5.08 -48.00 1.94
CA ASP A 386 -6.33 -48.66 2.27
C ASP A 386 -6.15 -50.19 2.21
N LEU A 387 -6.37 -50.86 3.33
CA LEU A 387 -6.30 -52.31 3.45
C LEU A 387 -7.60 -53.00 2.98
N GLY A 388 -8.66 -52.23 2.68
CA GLY A 388 -9.95 -52.78 2.30
C GLY A 388 -10.61 -53.52 3.46
N THR A 389 -11.37 -54.59 3.17
CA THR A 389 -12.01 -55.38 4.23
C THR A 389 -11.03 -56.34 4.89
N VAL A 390 -10.89 -56.25 6.21
CA VAL A 390 -10.02 -57.12 7.01
C VAL A 390 -10.84 -57.94 8.00
N THR A 391 -10.44 -59.21 8.20
CA THR A 391 -11.07 -60.15 9.15
C THR A 391 -10.16 -60.48 10.33
N THR A 392 -8.90 -60.06 10.29
CA THR A 392 -7.92 -60.17 11.37
C THR A 392 -7.35 -58.79 11.71
N PRO A 393 -6.81 -58.58 12.92
CA PRO A 393 -6.25 -57.28 13.31
C PRO A 393 -5.12 -56.82 12.36
N PRO A 394 -5.19 -55.61 11.79
CA PRO A 394 -4.15 -55.07 10.93
C PRO A 394 -2.88 -54.69 11.72
N SER A 395 -1.73 -54.75 11.05
CA SER A 395 -0.42 -54.42 11.59
C SER A 395 0.44 -53.76 10.53
N MET A 396 1.00 -52.57 10.84
CA MET A 396 1.78 -51.76 9.91
C MET A 396 3.15 -51.40 10.48
N ALA A 397 4.20 -51.65 9.69
CA ALA A 397 5.53 -51.18 9.99
C ALA A 397 5.75 -49.75 9.45
N TYR A 398 6.50 -48.95 10.20
CA TYR A 398 6.95 -47.62 9.78
C TYR A 398 8.29 -47.29 10.44
N THR A 399 9.05 -46.40 9.80
CA THR A 399 10.18 -45.69 10.40
C THR A 399 9.86 -44.20 10.41
N VAL A 400 10.48 -43.47 11.33
CA VAL A 400 10.49 -42.01 11.35
C VAL A 400 11.92 -41.50 11.19
N ASN A 401 12.08 -40.33 10.59
CA ASN A 401 13.39 -39.72 10.43
C ASN A 401 13.27 -38.20 10.37
N ASP A 402 14.35 -37.50 10.70
CA ASP A 402 14.46 -36.05 10.55
C ASP A 402 15.89 -35.72 10.10
N GLN A 403 16.02 -34.77 9.19
CA GLN A 403 17.33 -34.31 8.71
C GLN A 403 18.06 -33.48 9.76
N ASP A 404 17.33 -32.81 10.66
CA ASP A 404 17.90 -32.06 11.76
C ASP A 404 18.21 -33.02 12.91
N THR A 405 19.46 -33.49 13.00
CA THR A 405 19.82 -34.59 13.91
C THR A 405 19.76 -34.23 15.40
N GLU A 406 19.63 -32.95 15.72
CA GLU A 406 19.46 -32.46 17.09
C GLU A 406 18.00 -32.53 17.58
N ASP A 407 17.03 -32.70 16.67
CA ASP A 407 15.63 -32.80 17.05
C ASP A 407 15.31 -34.13 17.75
N GLU A 408 14.59 -34.05 18.86
CA GLU A 408 13.85 -35.18 19.42
C GLU A 408 12.57 -35.40 18.61
N LEU A 409 12.20 -36.66 18.39
CA LEU A 409 11.01 -37.04 17.62
C LEU A 409 9.99 -37.71 18.53
N THR A 410 8.78 -37.16 18.60
CA THR A 410 7.66 -37.77 19.30
C THR A 410 6.71 -38.39 18.29
N VAL A 411 6.41 -39.69 18.45
CA VAL A 411 5.44 -40.41 17.60
C VAL A 411 4.15 -40.68 18.38
N VAL A 412 3.02 -40.33 17.79
CA VAL A 412 1.68 -40.61 18.31
C VAL A 412 0.96 -41.57 17.35
N GLU A 413 0.57 -42.74 17.86
CA GLU A 413 -0.27 -43.73 17.19
C GLU A 413 -1.71 -43.58 17.65
N SER A 414 -2.66 -43.43 16.71
CA SER A 414 -4.08 -43.22 17.00
C SER A 414 -5.00 -44.16 16.22
N LEU A 415 -6.08 -44.61 16.85
CA LEU A 415 -7.16 -45.41 16.25
C LEU A 415 -8.47 -44.62 16.30
N ASP A 416 -9.04 -44.33 15.13
CA ASP A 416 -10.23 -43.48 14.97
C ASP A 416 -10.12 -42.13 15.69
N GLY A 417 -8.93 -41.53 15.62
CA GLY A 417 -8.60 -40.25 16.26
C GLY A 417 -8.31 -40.34 17.77
N ASN A 418 -8.45 -41.51 18.39
CA ASN A 418 -8.07 -41.70 19.80
C ASN A 418 -6.63 -42.17 19.89
N GLU A 419 -5.83 -41.48 20.70
CA GLU A 419 -4.45 -41.88 20.97
C GLU A 419 -4.41 -43.25 21.65
N ILE A 420 -3.60 -44.15 21.10
CA ILE A 420 -3.39 -45.51 21.60
C ILE A 420 -2.00 -45.66 22.20
N ARG A 421 -1.01 -44.96 21.64
CA ARG A 421 0.38 -45.01 22.09
C ARG A 421 1.14 -43.75 21.72
N THR A 422 1.96 -43.28 22.64
CA THR A 422 2.99 -42.27 22.38
C THR A 422 4.38 -42.86 22.62
N ILE A 423 5.30 -42.55 21.71
CA ILE A 423 6.71 -42.92 21.77
C ILE A 423 7.48 -41.60 21.82
N GLU A 424 7.95 -41.25 23.01
CA GLU A 424 8.92 -40.18 23.20
C GLU A 424 10.30 -40.65 22.74
N ASP A 425 11.12 -39.72 22.26
CA ASP A 425 12.48 -39.97 21.79
C ASP A 425 12.58 -41.09 20.73
N ALA A 426 11.67 -41.06 19.75
CA ALA A 426 11.65 -42.03 18.67
C ALA A 426 12.97 -42.01 17.89
N VAL A 427 13.61 -43.18 17.80
CA VAL A 427 14.91 -43.37 17.18
C VAL A 427 14.77 -43.31 15.67
N ARG A 428 15.54 -42.42 15.05
CA ARG A 428 15.60 -42.26 13.59
C ARG A 428 15.88 -43.58 12.89
N ASN A 429 15.13 -43.84 11.83
CA ASN A 429 15.23 -45.03 10.99
C ASN A 429 15.02 -46.38 11.73
N GLN A 430 14.59 -46.35 13.00
CA GLN A 430 14.16 -47.55 13.70
C GLN A 430 12.79 -47.99 13.16
N THR A 431 12.66 -49.29 12.89
CA THR A 431 11.37 -49.87 12.52
C THR A 431 10.49 -50.02 13.74
N TYR A 432 9.39 -49.27 13.75
CA TYR A 432 8.28 -49.42 14.67
C TYR A 432 7.15 -50.22 14.01
N THR A 433 6.24 -50.74 14.84
CA THR A 433 5.07 -51.49 14.37
C THR A 433 3.85 -51.03 15.14
N PHE A 434 2.87 -50.48 14.42
CA PHE A 434 1.55 -50.20 14.95
C PHE A 434 0.63 -51.39 14.60
N ALA A 435 0.32 -52.22 15.60
CA ALA A 435 -0.52 -53.40 15.46
C ALA A 435 -1.73 -53.32 16.40
N LEU A 436 -2.92 -53.57 15.88
CA LEU A 436 -4.11 -53.71 16.72
C LEU A 436 -4.08 -55.06 17.44
N THR A 437 -4.36 -55.06 18.75
CA THR A 437 -4.61 -56.30 19.49
C THR A 437 -5.94 -56.92 19.08
N GLU A 438 -6.12 -58.22 19.31
CA GLU A 438 -7.41 -58.90 19.07
C GLU A 438 -8.55 -58.22 19.84
N ALA A 439 -8.30 -57.79 21.08
CA ALA A 439 -9.30 -57.09 21.89
C ALA A 439 -9.68 -55.72 21.31
N GLN A 440 -8.69 -54.91 20.88
CA GLN A 440 -8.95 -53.61 20.23
C GLN A 440 -9.73 -53.80 18.93
N PHE A 441 -9.31 -54.75 18.08
CA PHE A 441 -9.99 -55.03 16.82
C PHE A 441 -11.41 -55.60 17.03
N ALA A 442 -11.61 -56.45 18.04
CA ALA A 442 -12.92 -56.99 18.38
C ALA A 442 -13.89 -55.91 18.91
N ALA A 443 -13.35 -54.90 19.61
CA ALA A 443 -14.12 -53.79 20.18
C ALA A 443 -14.53 -52.73 19.15
N LEU A 444 -13.92 -52.72 17.96
CA LEU A 444 -14.32 -51.82 16.87
C LEU A 444 -15.78 -52.08 16.46
N SER A 445 -16.44 -51.07 15.90
CA SER A 445 -17.75 -51.25 15.26
C SER A 445 -17.61 -52.02 13.94
N ASN A 446 -18.74 -52.32 13.29
CA ASN A 446 -18.73 -52.75 11.90
C ASN A 446 -18.65 -51.51 11.01
N GLY A 447 -17.68 -51.43 10.11
CA GLY A 447 -17.49 -50.26 9.25
C GLY A 447 -16.02 -49.93 8.98
N GLN A 448 -15.79 -48.75 8.42
CA GLN A 448 -14.46 -48.23 8.14
C GLN A 448 -13.82 -47.65 9.41
N HIS A 449 -12.52 -47.88 9.57
CA HIS A 449 -11.69 -47.46 10.67
C HIS A 449 -10.35 -46.91 10.17
N THR A 450 -9.68 -46.11 10.99
CA THR A 450 -8.44 -45.41 10.66
C THR A 450 -7.35 -45.65 11.72
N MET A 451 -6.16 -46.01 11.28
CA MET A 451 -4.93 -46.00 12.07
C MET A 451 -4.04 -44.87 11.59
N GLN A 452 -3.70 -43.92 12.45
CA GLN A 452 -2.81 -42.80 12.13
C GLN A 452 -1.52 -42.88 12.93
N VAL A 453 -0.41 -42.59 12.26
CA VAL A 453 0.89 -42.36 12.87
C VAL A 453 1.28 -40.91 12.57
N LYS A 454 1.50 -40.11 13.61
CA LYS A 454 1.99 -38.74 13.51
C LYS A 454 3.35 -38.64 14.17
N VAL A 455 4.34 -38.06 13.49
CA VAL A 455 5.64 -37.70 14.07
C VAL A 455 5.75 -36.19 14.18
N THR A 456 6.28 -35.69 15.29
CA THR A 456 6.50 -34.25 15.54
C THR A 456 7.94 -34.03 16.00
N ASP A 457 8.60 -32.97 15.51
CA ASP A 457 9.94 -32.53 15.92
C ASP A 457 9.90 -31.56 17.12
N THR A 458 11.07 -31.11 17.60
CA THR A 458 11.16 -30.21 18.78
C THR A 458 10.59 -28.82 18.52
N LEU A 459 10.57 -28.37 17.26
CA LEU A 459 10.05 -27.07 16.84
C LEU A 459 8.57 -27.14 16.42
N GLY A 460 7.95 -28.32 16.53
CA GLY A 460 6.53 -28.57 16.29
C GLY A 460 6.15 -28.86 14.85
N ASN A 461 7.10 -29.02 13.91
CA ASN A 461 6.72 -29.50 12.57
C ASN A 461 6.36 -30.98 12.65
N SER A 462 5.49 -31.44 11.74
CA SER A 462 4.96 -32.80 11.83
C SER A 462 4.61 -33.39 10.47
N ALA A 463 4.72 -34.71 10.38
CA ALA A 463 4.17 -35.52 9.29
C ALA A 463 3.15 -36.53 9.84
N THR A 464 2.20 -36.95 9.00
CA THR A 464 1.18 -37.92 9.37
C THR A 464 1.00 -38.93 8.25
N ARG A 465 0.86 -40.22 8.61
CA ARG A 465 0.54 -41.32 7.71
C ARG A 465 -0.73 -42.01 8.20
N THR A 466 -1.66 -42.26 7.28
CA THR A 466 -2.97 -42.84 7.55
C THR A 466 -3.14 -44.20 6.87
N THR A 467 -3.55 -45.20 7.64
CA THR A 467 -3.99 -46.51 7.14
C THR A 467 -5.48 -46.67 7.39
N THR A 468 -6.27 -46.93 6.34
CA THR A 468 -7.70 -47.23 6.46
C THR A 468 -7.97 -48.72 6.32
N PHE A 469 -8.99 -49.22 7.00
CA PHE A 469 -9.50 -50.59 6.80
C PHE A 469 -10.99 -50.64 7.12
N THR A 470 -11.69 -51.63 6.58
CA THR A 470 -13.08 -51.92 6.89
C THR A 470 -13.16 -53.21 7.70
N ARG A 471 -13.70 -53.14 8.91
CA ARG A 471 -14.05 -54.33 9.68
C ARG A 471 -15.45 -54.77 9.29
N SER A 472 -15.56 -55.98 8.74
CA SER A 472 -16.84 -56.58 8.37
C SER A 472 -17.19 -57.72 9.31
N VAL A 473 -18.32 -57.60 10.01
CA VAL A 473 -18.90 -58.64 10.87
C VAL A 473 -20.15 -59.18 10.17
N THR A 474 -20.06 -60.39 9.63
CA THR A 474 -21.12 -61.02 8.80
C THR A 474 -22.03 -61.99 9.56
N GLY A 475 -21.71 -62.35 10.82
CA GLY A 475 -22.50 -63.29 11.60
C GLY A 475 -21.93 -63.60 13.00
N ILE A 476 -22.64 -64.45 13.76
CA ILE A 476 -22.22 -65.06 15.03
C ILE A 476 -22.19 -66.58 14.84
N GLU A 477 -21.12 -67.26 15.27
CA GLU A 477 -21.08 -68.72 15.37
C GLU A 477 -20.47 -69.14 16.71
N TYR A 478 -21.11 -70.08 17.41
CA TYR A 478 -20.55 -70.72 18.60
C TYR A 478 -21.14 -72.12 18.85
N ILE A 479 -20.44 -72.91 19.67
CA ILE A 479 -20.85 -74.25 20.10
C ILE A 479 -20.95 -74.29 21.63
N VAL A 480 -22.02 -74.89 22.15
CA VAL A 480 -22.21 -75.23 23.57
C VAL A 480 -22.06 -76.74 23.73
N GLY A 481 -21.15 -77.16 24.61
CA GLY A 481 -20.74 -78.55 24.81
C GLY A 481 -19.27 -78.78 24.43
N PRO A 482 -18.80 -80.04 24.40
CA PRO A 482 -19.58 -81.26 24.61
C PRO A 482 -20.05 -81.42 26.06
N ILE A 483 -21.29 -81.85 26.25
CA ILE A 483 -21.86 -82.20 27.58
C ILE A 483 -21.98 -83.72 27.64
N GLU A 484 -21.28 -84.37 28.57
CA GLU A 484 -21.25 -85.82 28.71
C GLU A 484 -22.60 -86.43 29.09
N THR A 485 -22.89 -87.60 28.52
CA THR A 485 -24.07 -88.43 28.81
C THR A 485 -23.68 -89.89 28.99
N ASP A 486 -24.36 -90.60 29.90
CA ASP A 486 -24.09 -92.02 30.19
C ASP A 486 -24.53 -92.97 29.06
N ALA A 487 -25.42 -92.50 28.18
CA ALA A 487 -25.92 -93.20 27.00
C ALA A 487 -26.20 -92.21 25.86
N ALA A 488 -26.52 -92.73 24.66
CA ALA A 488 -26.92 -91.88 23.53
C ALA A 488 -28.20 -91.12 23.90
N ALA A 489 -28.14 -89.78 23.90
CA ALA A 489 -29.35 -88.99 24.06
C ALA A 489 -30.32 -89.32 22.92
N GLU A 490 -31.56 -89.64 23.26
CA GLU A 490 -32.60 -89.98 22.28
C GLU A 490 -33.25 -88.70 21.74
N LYS A 491 -33.31 -87.66 22.58
CA LYS A 491 -33.94 -86.39 22.21
C LYS A 491 -33.33 -85.18 22.92
N ILE A 492 -33.49 -84.01 22.31
CA ILE A 492 -33.11 -82.72 22.88
C ILE A 492 -34.17 -81.67 22.61
N LEU A 493 -34.40 -80.79 23.57
CA LEU A 493 -35.15 -79.54 23.39
C LEU A 493 -34.17 -78.38 23.57
N VAL A 494 -34.06 -77.52 22.54
CA VAL A 494 -33.19 -76.34 22.57
C VAL A 494 -34.04 -75.08 22.62
N SER A 495 -33.73 -74.20 23.56
CA SER A 495 -34.31 -72.86 23.67
C SER A 495 -33.21 -71.82 23.49
N LEU A 496 -33.42 -70.91 22.53
CA LEU A 496 -32.51 -69.82 22.20
C LEU A 496 -33.33 -68.53 22.08
N GLN A 497 -32.92 -67.50 22.81
CA GLN A 497 -33.43 -66.15 22.60
C GLN A 497 -32.41 -65.38 21.77
N TYR A 498 -32.85 -64.77 20.68
CA TYR A 498 -31.97 -64.05 19.75
C TYR A 498 -32.64 -62.79 19.23
N TYR A 499 -31.82 -61.89 18.70
CA TYR A 499 -32.24 -60.74 17.90
C TYR A 499 -31.52 -60.84 16.55
N ALA A 500 -32.22 -61.38 15.54
CA ALA A 500 -31.80 -61.60 14.16
C ALA A 500 -33.02 -62.03 13.33
N ALA A 501 -32.93 -62.04 12.00
CA ALA A 501 -33.98 -62.62 11.16
C ALA A 501 -34.05 -64.14 11.41
N ALA A 502 -35.27 -64.68 11.48
CA ALA A 502 -35.46 -66.08 11.88
C ALA A 502 -34.86 -67.06 10.86
N GLU A 503 -34.89 -66.70 9.58
CA GLU A 503 -34.30 -67.44 8.46
C GLU A 503 -32.77 -67.53 8.51
N ASP A 504 -32.13 -66.61 9.23
CA ASP A 504 -30.67 -66.53 9.33
C ASP A 504 -30.11 -67.21 10.60
N VAL A 505 -30.99 -67.73 11.46
CA VAL A 505 -30.62 -68.49 12.66
C VAL A 505 -30.69 -69.98 12.39
N VAL A 506 -29.52 -70.63 12.41
CA VAL A 506 -29.40 -72.08 12.28
C VAL A 506 -28.95 -72.66 13.62
N VAL A 507 -29.76 -73.57 14.17
CA VAL A 507 -29.41 -74.37 15.34
C VAL A 507 -29.23 -75.81 14.91
N SER A 508 -28.04 -76.35 15.16
CA SER A 508 -27.73 -77.76 14.95
C SER A 508 -27.40 -78.43 16.28
N VAL A 509 -27.80 -79.69 16.44
CA VAL A 509 -27.57 -80.50 17.64
C VAL A 509 -26.92 -81.82 17.26
N CYS A 510 -26.07 -82.37 18.11
CA CYS A 510 -25.53 -83.72 17.96
C CYS A 510 -25.62 -84.47 19.29
N ASN A 511 -25.73 -85.79 19.24
CA ASN A 511 -25.67 -86.67 20.42
C ASN A 511 -24.31 -87.36 20.58
N ASN A 512 -23.37 -87.13 19.66
CA ASN A 512 -21.99 -87.63 19.65
C ASN A 512 -20.94 -86.50 19.62
N ALA A 513 -21.11 -85.46 20.43
CA ALA A 513 -20.28 -84.24 20.44
C ALA A 513 -18.80 -84.45 20.78
N PHE A 514 -18.43 -85.62 21.33
CA PHE A 514 -17.03 -85.99 21.59
C PHE A 514 -16.34 -86.64 20.38
N ASP A 515 -17.07 -86.99 19.32
CA ASP A 515 -16.46 -87.51 18.09
C ASP A 515 -15.62 -86.40 17.43
N ASP A 516 -14.50 -86.75 16.80
CA ASP A 516 -13.70 -85.78 16.01
C ASP A 516 -14.53 -85.13 14.89
N ASN A 517 -15.56 -85.84 14.42
CA ASN A 517 -16.53 -85.37 13.42
C ASN A 517 -17.96 -85.65 13.90
N PRO A 518 -18.53 -84.84 14.81
CA PRO A 518 -19.87 -85.06 15.34
C PRO A 518 -20.93 -85.00 14.23
N THR A 519 -21.97 -85.82 14.37
CA THR A 519 -23.09 -85.86 13.43
C THR A 519 -24.11 -84.79 13.80
N TRP A 520 -23.96 -83.61 13.20
CA TRP A 520 -24.84 -82.47 13.42
C TRP A 520 -26.17 -82.63 12.68
N GLU A 521 -27.27 -82.49 13.41
CA GLU A 521 -28.64 -82.54 12.91
C GLU A 521 -29.33 -81.19 13.15
N LEU A 522 -30.13 -80.72 12.19
CA LEU A 522 -30.89 -79.48 12.35
C LEU A 522 -31.96 -79.61 13.44
N ALA A 523 -32.04 -78.62 14.32
CA ALA A 523 -33.05 -78.49 15.35
C ALA A 523 -33.88 -77.23 15.16
N THR A 524 -35.18 -77.34 15.41
CA THR A 524 -36.08 -76.18 15.47
C THR A 524 -36.17 -75.69 16.92
N ILE A 525 -35.88 -74.41 17.13
CA ILE A 525 -35.92 -73.79 18.46
C ILE A 525 -37.31 -73.97 19.08
N GLY A 526 -37.37 -74.38 20.35
CA GLY A 526 -38.62 -74.62 21.08
C GLY A 526 -39.35 -75.91 20.73
N LEU A 527 -38.85 -76.71 19.78
CA LEU A 527 -39.38 -78.03 19.45
C LEU A 527 -38.39 -79.13 19.84
N LYS A 528 -38.95 -80.27 20.28
CA LYS A 528 -38.17 -81.46 20.63
C LYS A 528 -37.61 -82.09 19.36
N ARG A 529 -36.28 -82.17 19.25
CA ARG A 529 -35.56 -82.94 18.23
C ARG A 529 -35.34 -84.36 18.72
N ILE A 530 -35.68 -85.34 17.89
CA ILE A 530 -35.33 -86.76 18.08
C ILE A 530 -34.07 -87.00 17.26
N PHE A 531 -33.03 -87.56 17.87
CA PHE A 531 -31.79 -87.86 17.16
C PHE A 531 -31.99 -89.05 16.21
N SER A 532 -31.52 -88.89 14.98
CA SER A 532 -31.45 -89.97 14.00
C SER A 532 -30.12 -90.73 14.07
N ASN A 533 -29.07 -90.08 14.58
CA ASN A 533 -27.78 -90.70 14.79
C ASN A 533 -27.83 -91.74 15.91
N ALA A 534 -27.45 -92.98 15.59
CA ALA A 534 -27.34 -94.11 16.52
C ALA A 534 -25.89 -94.57 16.72
N THR A 535 -24.91 -93.84 16.15
CA THR A 535 -23.50 -94.23 16.16
C THR A 535 -22.63 -93.19 16.86
N LYS A 536 -21.57 -93.64 17.53
CA LYS A 536 -20.46 -92.79 18.00
C LYS A 536 -19.13 -93.43 17.63
N THR A 537 -18.10 -92.60 17.48
CA THR A 537 -16.71 -93.04 17.31
C THR A 537 -15.85 -92.76 18.55
N ALA A 538 -16.25 -91.82 19.41
CA ALA A 538 -15.59 -91.53 20.67
C ALA A 538 -15.95 -92.54 21.79
N GLU A 539 -15.16 -92.53 22.86
CA GLU A 539 -15.39 -93.36 24.05
C GLU A 539 -16.68 -92.98 24.80
N LYS A 540 -17.03 -91.69 24.81
CA LYS A 540 -18.18 -91.14 25.54
C LYS A 540 -19.26 -90.64 24.59
N TRP A 541 -20.52 -90.76 25.01
CA TRP A 541 -21.61 -90.02 24.40
C TRP A 541 -21.60 -88.57 24.92
N GLY A 542 -22.09 -87.64 24.11
CA GLY A 542 -22.20 -86.26 24.56
C GLY A 542 -23.01 -85.39 23.64
N VAL A 543 -23.70 -84.43 24.22
CA VAL A 543 -24.58 -83.51 23.49
C VAL A 543 -23.84 -82.22 23.18
N GLY A 544 -24.02 -81.73 21.96
CA GLY A 544 -23.52 -80.43 21.51
C GLY A 544 -24.63 -79.64 20.85
N VAL A 545 -24.60 -78.31 21.01
CA VAL A 545 -25.49 -77.37 20.31
C VAL A 545 -24.64 -76.33 19.59
N LYS A 546 -24.75 -76.27 18.27
CA LYS A 546 -24.11 -75.27 17.42
C LYS A 546 -25.15 -74.23 17.03
N VAL A 547 -24.84 -72.95 17.27
CA VAL A 547 -25.66 -71.81 16.88
C VAL A 547 -24.89 -71.01 15.84
N GLN A 548 -25.52 -70.77 14.70
CA GLN A 548 -25.03 -69.89 13.64
C GLN A 548 -26.11 -68.84 13.36
N ILE A 549 -25.73 -67.56 13.32
CA ILE A 549 -26.61 -66.44 13.03
C ILE A 549 -25.94 -65.59 11.96
N SER A 550 -26.49 -65.56 10.75
CA SER A 550 -26.02 -64.65 9.70
C SER A 550 -26.62 -63.24 9.90
N LYS A 551 -25.86 -62.21 9.56
CA LYS A 551 -26.36 -60.82 9.56
C LYS A 551 -27.09 -60.55 8.24
N SER A 552 -28.31 -60.02 8.31
CA SER A 552 -29.13 -59.69 7.15
C SER A 552 -29.71 -58.28 7.18
N THR A 553 -30.17 -57.83 6.02
CA THR A 553 -30.75 -56.50 5.82
C THR A 553 -31.95 -56.28 6.74
N GLY A 554 -31.91 -55.24 7.58
CA GLY A 554 -32.91 -54.95 8.61
C GLY A 554 -32.46 -55.27 10.04
N TYR A 555 -31.30 -55.91 10.22
CA TYR A 555 -30.70 -56.20 11.53
C TYR A 555 -29.28 -55.60 11.63
N ASP A 556 -29.18 -54.31 11.95
CA ASP A 556 -27.90 -53.60 12.09
C ASP A 556 -27.00 -54.15 13.22
N THR A 557 -27.63 -54.79 14.20
CA THR A 557 -27.00 -55.58 15.26
C THR A 557 -27.66 -56.96 15.32
N ILE A 558 -26.88 -58.01 15.52
CA ILE A 558 -27.38 -59.36 15.82
C ILE A 558 -26.90 -59.79 17.22
N SER A 559 -27.72 -60.53 17.96
CA SER A 559 -27.32 -61.04 19.29
C SER A 559 -28.04 -62.34 19.64
N SER A 560 -27.48 -63.09 20.59
CA SER A 560 -28.16 -64.23 21.21
C SER A 560 -27.85 -64.30 22.70
N ARG A 561 -28.81 -64.81 23.47
CA ARG A 561 -28.58 -65.19 24.88
C ARG A 561 -28.00 -66.60 24.95
N PRO A 562 -27.33 -66.97 26.07
CA PRO A 562 -26.84 -68.32 26.25
C PRO A 562 -27.92 -69.36 25.97
N VAL A 563 -27.55 -70.38 25.20
CA VAL A 563 -28.43 -71.52 24.89
C VAL A 563 -28.82 -72.20 26.20
N SER A 564 -30.11 -72.51 26.35
CA SER A 564 -30.60 -73.41 27.40
C SER A 564 -31.27 -74.61 26.75
N GLY A 565 -31.02 -75.81 27.28
CA GLY A 565 -31.60 -77.02 26.73
C GLY A 565 -31.73 -78.13 27.75
N SER A 566 -32.65 -79.06 27.46
CA SER A 566 -32.85 -80.29 28.23
C SER A 566 -32.77 -81.47 27.27
N TYR A 567 -32.01 -82.50 27.65
CA TYR A 567 -31.84 -83.73 26.89
C TYR A 567 -32.23 -84.94 27.76
N VAL A 568 -32.69 -86.02 27.11
CA VAL A 568 -33.04 -87.30 27.74
C VAL A 568 -32.53 -88.43 26.86
#